data_AF-A0A928RD01-F1
#
_entry.id   AF-A0A928RD01-F1
#
_cell.length_a   1.000
_cell.length_b   1.000
_cell.length_c   1.000
_cell.angle_alpha   90.00
_cell.angle_beta   90.00
_cell.angle_gamma   90.00
#
_symmetry.space_group_name_H-M   'P 1'
#
loop_
_entity.id
_entity.type
_entity.pdbx_description
1 polymer ?
#
loop_
_entity_poly.entity_id
_entity_poly.type
_entity_poly.pdbx_seq_one_letter_code
_entity_poly.pdbx_strand_id
1 'polypeptide(L)'
;SVQYFQWRQSRGSAEKFHGAVVSHRGTEETREFCEVAQVGKTLRTISEIAGTAIYSQVAILMDVNSMWALENSQGFQEDKHYFETMLRTHKSFWKQALNVDIIFPDSDFSRYKLIAAPMLYMTSKETIGKIKDYVMSGGTFVSGYMSGLVNENDLCWLGGFPGEELKEVFGLWVEETDSLYPNDKNAIQLFGKKYEIKDYCEVVHPSTAETLAVYEQDYYKGFPALCKNTLGNGTAYYLACRDTGEFTDDFYSFLCEELQIKKNAVSLSDGATVHVRTGNGKEYFFLENYKENPGIVVLKGRYRDLESGEEVLGEVSLPAFGLRILCR
;
A
#
# COMPACT_ATOMS: atom_id res chain seq x y z
N SER A 1 7.48 17.08 15.86
CA SER A 1 6.42 17.72 16.64
C SER A 1 5.08 17.15 16.19
N VAL A 2 4.08 17.14 17.07
CA VAL A 2 2.67 16.89 16.70
C VAL A 2 1.94 18.22 16.89
N GLN A 3 1.11 18.60 15.92
CA GLN A 3 0.38 19.87 15.94
C GLN A 3 -1.12 19.59 15.82
N TYR A 4 -1.92 20.38 16.53
CA TYR A 4 -3.37 20.26 16.54
C TYR A 4 -4.01 21.52 16.00
N PHE A 5 -5.07 21.35 15.20
CA PHE A 5 -6.08 22.37 15.05
C PHE A 5 -7.15 22.12 16.12
N GLN A 6 -7.32 22.95 17.14
CA GLN A 6 -6.60 24.19 17.47
C GLN A 6 -6.20 24.21 18.95
N TRP A 7 -5.48 25.25 19.38
CA TRP A 7 -5.08 25.40 20.77
C TRP A 7 -6.26 25.59 21.73
N ARG A 8 -7.18 26.50 21.40
CA ARG A 8 -8.35 26.82 22.23
C ARG A 8 -9.58 26.92 21.35
N GLN A 9 -10.70 26.36 21.78
CA GLN A 9 -11.93 26.43 20.99
C GLN A 9 -12.35 27.88 20.73
N SER A 10 -12.68 28.17 19.47
CA SER A 10 -13.30 29.44 19.07
C SER A 10 -14.59 29.67 19.85
N ARG A 11 -14.85 30.92 20.27
CA ARG A 11 -16.10 31.28 20.97
C ARG A 11 -17.32 31.27 20.05
N GLY A 12 -17.13 31.48 18.75
CA GLY A 12 -18.22 31.63 17.77
C GLY A 12 -17.81 31.18 16.37
N SER A 13 -18.71 31.41 15.39
CA SER A 13 -18.56 31.01 13.99
C SER A 13 -18.70 29.50 13.73
N ALA A 14 -18.26 29.06 12.55
CA ALA A 14 -18.42 27.70 12.02
C ALA A 14 -17.76 26.63 12.89
N GLU A 15 -16.59 26.91 13.46
CA GLU A 15 -15.75 25.91 14.14
C GLU A 15 -15.78 26.00 15.67
N LYS A 16 -16.75 26.72 16.26
CA LYS A 16 -16.87 26.86 17.73
C LYS A 16 -17.01 25.53 18.47
N PHE A 17 -17.42 24.47 17.78
CA PHE A 17 -17.54 23.12 18.34
C PHE A 17 -16.44 22.15 17.86
N HIS A 18 -15.47 22.63 17.06
CA HIS A 18 -14.30 21.83 16.71
C HIS A 18 -13.50 21.51 17.98
N GLY A 19 -12.89 20.31 18.03
CA GLY A 19 -12.01 19.92 19.14
C GLY A 19 -10.82 20.87 19.31
N ALA A 20 -10.33 21.01 20.54
CA ALA A 20 -9.14 21.81 20.83
C ALA A 20 -8.46 21.30 22.10
N VAL A 21 -7.20 21.69 22.32
CA VAL A 21 -6.47 21.37 23.56
C VAL A 21 -7.16 21.98 24.78
N VAL A 22 -7.63 23.23 24.66
CA VAL A 22 -8.40 23.91 25.71
C VAL A 22 -9.85 24.11 25.26
N SER A 23 -10.77 23.43 25.92
CA SER A 23 -12.20 23.55 25.68
C SER A 23 -12.78 24.88 26.19
N HIS A 24 -14.06 25.16 25.89
CA HIS A 24 -14.78 26.31 26.43
C HIS A 24 -14.83 26.35 27.96
N ARG A 25 -14.64 25.21 28.65
CA ARG A 25 -14.51 25.17 30.11
C ARG A 25 -13.26 25.91 30.60
N GLY A 26 -12.21 25.99 29.77
CA GLY A 26 -11.03 26.81 30.03
C GLY A 26 -10.08 26.25 31.11
N THR A 27 -10.13 24.94 31.40
CA THR A 27 -9.34 24.26 32.43
C THR A 27 -8.52 23.11 31.84
N GLU A 28 -7.45 22.76 32.54
CA GLU A 28 -6.57 21.61 32.33
C GLU A 28 -7.14 20.28 32.83
N GLU A 29 -8.24 20.30 33.59
CA GLU A 29 -8.83 19.09 34.19
C GLU A 29 -9.63 18.24 33.20
N THR A 30 -9.78 18.67 31.94
CA THR A 30 -10.54 17.90 30.96
C THR A 30 -9.78 16.66 30.49
N ARG A 31 -10.51 15.62 30.10
CA ARG A 31 -9.93 14.39 29.54
C ARG A 31 -9.04 14.71 28.34
N GLU A 32 -9.50 15.56 27.42
CA GLU A 32 -8.75 15.91 26.21
C GLU A 32 -7.43 16.63 26.55
N PHE A 33 -7.47 17.57 27.50
CA PHE A 33 -6.26 18.26 27.95
C PHE A 33 -5.28 17.28 28.58
N CYS A 34 -5.74 16.38 29.45
CA CYS A 34 -4.93 15.36 30.09
C CYS A 34 -4.25 14.43 29.06
N GLU A 35 -4.98 13.98 28.04
CA GLU A 35 -4.44 13.14 26.96
C GLU A 35 -3.40 13.89 26.12
N VAL A 36 -3.66 15.14 25.74
CA VAL A 36 -2.67 15.98 25.03
C VAL A 36 -1.43 16.22 25.90
N ALA A 37 -1.61 16.44 27.20
CA ALA A 37 -0.50 16.59 28.13
C ALA A 37 0.35 15.30 28.24
N GLN A 38 -0.28 14.12 28.19
CA GLN A 38 0.41 12.84 28.14
C GLN A 38 1.20 12.67 26.84
N VAL A 39 0.62 12.98 25.68
CA VAL A 39 1.35 13.01 24.40
C VAL A 39 2.56 13.93 24.49
N GLY A 40 2.41 15.12 25.08
CA GLY A 40 3.52 16.05 25.30
C GLY A 40 4.63 15.49 26.20
N LYS A 41 4.32 14.64 27.18
CA LYS A 41 5.32 13.93 27.99
C LYS A 41 6.05 12.88 27.16
N THR A 42 5.33 12.03 26.43
CA THR A 42 5.93 11.01 25.55
C THR A 42 6.81 11.65 24.47
N LEU A 43 6.40 12.75 23.86
CA LEU A 43 7.21 13.44 22.85
C LEU A 43 8.56 13.95 23.39
N ARG A 44 8.66 14.27 24.69
CA ARG A 44 9.92 14.67 25.32
C ARG A 44 10.87 13.49 25.50
N THR A 45 10.37 12.29 25.75
CA THR A 45 11.21 11.08 25.94
C THR A 45 11.78 10.58 24.61
N ILE A 46 11.12 10.86 23.49
CA ILE A 46 11.53 10.38 22.16
C ILE A 46 12.21 11.45 21.27
N SER A 47 12.77 12.50 21.87
CA SER A 47 13.40 13.60 21.14
C SER A 47 14.54 13.14 20.21
N GLU A 48 15.22 12.03 20.54
CA GLU A 48 16.29 11.45 19.72
C GLU A 48 15.83 10.92 18.35
N ILE A 49 14.52 10.73 18.15
CA ILE A 49 13.95 10.28 16.88
C ILE A 49 13.87 11.45 15.86
N ALA A 50 13.95 12.70 16.31
CA ALA A 50 13.93 13.85 15.41
C ALA A 50 15.08 13.78 14.40
N GLY A 51 14.78 13.98 13.11
CA GLY A 51 15.76 13.90 12.02
C GLY A 51 16.06 12.49 11.49
N THR A 52 15.50 11.43 12.10
CA THR A 52 15.60 10.06 11.56
C THR A 52 14.69 9.88 10.33
N ALA A 53 14.99 8.90 9.49
CA ALA A 53 14.26 8.62 8.24
C ALA A 53 13.53 7.27 8.28
N ILE A 54 12.59 7.08 7.37
CA ILE A 54 12.01 5.78 7.06
C ILE A 54 12.79 5.18 5.89
N TYR A 55 13.06 3.89 5.96
CA TYR A 55 13.58 3.12 4.84
C TYR A 55 12.58 2.02 4.51
N SER A 56 12.11 2.01 3.26
CA SER A 56 11.10 1.09 2.76
C SER A 56 11.68 0.31 1.58
N GLN A 57 11.46 -1.01 1.57
CA GLN A 57 11.84 -1.87 0.43
C GLN A 57 10.70 -2.02 -0.58
N VAL A 58 9.51 -1.57 -0.20
CA VAL A 58 8.28 -1.64 -0.99
C VAL A 58 7.74 -0.23 -1.17
N ALA A 59 7.25 0.06 -2.37
CA ALA A 59 6.49 1.27 -2.64
C ALA A 59 5.20 0.98 -3.39
N ILE A 60 4.26 1.92 -3.27
CA ILE A 60 3.08 1.99 -4.11
C ILE A 60 3.17 3.28 -4.92
N LEU A 61 3.16 3.15 -6.24
CA LEU A 61 3.16 4.25 -7.18
C LEU A 61 1.75 4.82 -7.30
N MET A 62 1.59 6.07 -6.89
CA MET A 62 0.38 6.86 -7.05
C MET A 62 0.63 7.95 -8.09
N ASP A 63 -0.31 8.11 -9.02
CA ASP A 63 -0.30 9.23 -9.96
C ASP A 63 -1.64 9.97 -9.86
N VAL A 64 -1.58 11.22 -9.41
CA VAL A 64 -2.76 12.08 -9.25
C VAL A 64 -3.40 12.40 -10.59
N ASN A 65 -2.61 12.56 -11.66
CA ASN A 65 -3.14 12.80 -13.00
C ASN A 65 -3.84 11.54 -13.54
N SER A 66 -3.23 10.37 -13.30
CA SER A 66 -3.87 9.08 -13.61
C SER A 66 -5.19 8.91 -12.88
N MET A 67 -5.24 9.26 -11.60
CA MET A 67 -6.46 9.21 -10.80
C MET A 67 -7.52 10.16 -11.37
N TRP A 68 -7.19 11.43 -11.63
CA TRP A 68 -8.13 12.39 -12.18
C TRP A 68 -8.68 11.96 -13.54
N ALA A 69 -7.80 11.50 -14.44
CA ALA A 69 -8.21 11.05 -15.76
C ALA A 69 -9.09 9.80 -15.68
N LEU A 70 -8.71 8.83 -14.84
CA LEU A 70 -9.51 7.64 -14.60
C LEU A 70 -10.88 7.99 -14.01
N GLU A 71 -10.94 8.83 -12.98
CA GLU A 71 -12.21 9.23 -12.35
C GLU A 71 -13.12 9.97 -13.34
N ASN A 72 -12.55 10.83 -14.19
CA ASN A 72 -13.30 11.60 -15.18
C ASN A 72 -13.69 10.80 -16.45
N SER A 73 -13.09 9.63 -16.68
CA SER A 73 -13.34 8.84 -17.89
C SER A 73 -14.80 8.39 -17.99
N GLN A 74 -15.35 8.42 -19.21
CA GLN A 74 -16.72 7.97 -19.49
C GLN A 74 -16.69 6.50 -19.92
N GLY A 75 -16.76 5.60 -18.93
CA GLY A 75 -16.69 4.16 -19.13
C GLY A 75 -16.46 3.43 -17.81
N PHE A 76 -16.37 2.10 -17.87
CA PHE A 76 -16.25 1.23 -16.70
C PHE A 76 -17.47 1.34 -15.76
N GLN A 77 -17.31 1.02 -14.48
CA GLN A 77 -18.35 1.30 -13.48
C GLN A 77 -18.35 2.78 -13.07
N GLU A 78 -19.46 3.24 -12.49
CA GLU A 78 -19.63 4.62 -12.00
C GLU A 78 -18.55 5.01 -10.98
N ASP A 79 -18.32 4.16 -9.97
CA ASP A 79 -17.19 4.29 -9.06
C ASP A 79 -16.10 3.27 -9.44
N LYS A 80 -14.95 3.78 -9.85
CA LYS A 80 -13.79 2.97 -10.25
C LYS A 80 -12.98 2.51 -9.05
N HIS A 81 -13.22 3.08 -7.86
CA HIS A 81 -12.57 2.69 -6.61
C HIS A 81 -11.03 2.71 -6.66
N TYR A 82 -10.43 3.72 -7.30
CA TYR A 82 -8.97 3.87 -7.41
C TYR A 82 -8.30 3.91 -6.03
N PHE A 83 -8.74 4.82 -5.16
CA PHE A 83 -8.21 4.93 -3.80
C PHE A 83 -8.44 3.68 -2.96
N GLU A 84 -9.59 3.00 -3.11
CA GLU A 84 -9.83 1.75 -2.39
C GLU A 84 -8.84 0.67 -2.83
N THR A 85 -8.56 0.58 -4.13
CA THR A 85 -7.60 -0.38 -4.68
C THR A 85 -6.18 -0.10 -4.19
N MET A 86 -5.79 1.18 -4.14
CA MET A 86 -4.52 1.63 -3.54
C MET A 86 -4.45 1.28 -2.04
N LEU A 87 -5.50 1.58 -1.27
CA LEU A 87 -5.57 1.27 0.16
C LEU A 87 -5.55 -0.23 0.42
N ARG A 88 -6.19 -1.04 -0.43
CA ARG A 88 -6.18 -2.51 -0.35
C ARG A 88 -4.75 -3.04 -0.50
N THR A 89 -4.04 -2.54 -1.50
CA THR A 89 -2.62 -2.85 -1.75
C THR A 89 -1.75 -2.39 -0.57
N HIS A 90 -1.96 -1.18 -0.05
CA HIS A 90 -1.24 -0.73 1.14
C HIS A 90 -1.51 -1.62 2.36
N LYS A 91 -2.78 -2.01 2.56
CA LYS A 91 -3.20 -2.84 3.70
C LYS A 91 -2.55 -4.23 3.67
N SER A 92 -2.34 -4.84 2.50
CA SER A 92 -1.68 -6.15 2.40
C SER A 92 -0.21 -6.09 2.86
N PHE A 93 0.49 -4.99 2.60
CA PHE A 93 1.84 -4.76 3.14
C PHE A 93 1.83 -4.36 4.62
N TRP A 94 0.88 -3.52 5.03
CA TRP A 94 0.74 -3.04 6.40
C TRP A 94 0.53 -4.20 7.39
N LYS A 95 -0.32 -5.18 7.04
CA LYS A 95 -0.53 -6.43 7.80
C LYS A 95 0.75 -7.25 8.01
N GLN A 96 1.77 -7.04 7.17
CA GLN A 96 3.03 -7.78 7.20
C GLN A 96 4.15 -7.05 7.95
N ALA A 97 3.83 -5.98 8.71
CA ALA A 97 4.81 -5.18 9.45
C ALA A 97 5.84 -4.50 8.55
N LEU A 98 5.42 -4.00 7.39
CA LEU A 98 6.30 -3.33 6.43
C LEU A 98 6.16 -1.81 6.50
N ASN A 99 7.30 -1.11 6.39
CA ASN A 99 7.28 0.26 5.93
C ASN A 99 6.99 0.28 4.43
N VAL A 100 6.07 1.15 4.02
CA VAL A 100 5.64 1.30 2.63
C VAL A 100 5.72 2.78 2.28
N ASP A 101 6.40 3.09 1.18
CA ASP A 101 6.39 4.45 0.65
C ASP A 101 5.26 4.59 -0.38
N ILE A 102 4.53 5.70 -0.32
CA ILE A 102 3.72 6.15 -1.46
C ILE A 102 4.61 7.06 -2.30
N ILE A 103 4.86 6.66 -3.55
CA ILE A 103 5.75 7.37 -4.47
C ILE A 103 4.99 7.88 -5.68
N PHE A 104 5.62 8.79 -6.42
CA PHE A 104 5.06 9.44 -7.59
C PHE A 104 5.89 9.14 -8.84
N PRO A 105 5.37 9.40 -10.06
CA PRO A 105 6.08 9.06 -11.30
C PRO A 105 7.49 9.67 -11.42
N ASP A 106 7.75 10.80 -10.78
CA ASP A 106 9.05 11.49 -10.75
C ASP A 106 10.02 10.94 -9.69
N SER A 107 9.55 10.09 -8.77
CA SER A 107 10.35 9.53 -7.68
C SER A 107 11.44 8.57 -8.17
N ASP A 108 12.48 8.37 -7.36
CA ASP A 108 13.52 7.36 -7.62
C ASP A 108 13.02 5.94 -7.29
N PHE A 109 13.00 5.07 -8.30
CA PHE A 109 12.52 3.69 -8.19
C PHE A 109 13.62 2.72 -7.71
N SER A 110 14.89 3.08 -7.88
CA SER A 110 16.03 2.15 -7.75
C SER A 110 16.23 1.58 -6.34
N ARG A 111 15.72 2.27 -5.32
CA ARG A 111 15.83 1.85 -3.90
C ARG A 111 14.84 0.77 -3.49
N TYR A 112 13.81 0.53 -4.30
CA TYR A 112 12.74 -0.43 -3.98
C TYR A 112 13.03 -1.79 -4.60
N LYS A 113 12.71 -2.86 -3.85
CA LYS A 113 12.68 -4.22 -4.39
C LYS A 113 11.37 -4.49 -5.13
N LEU A 114 10.29 -3.89 -4.65
CA LEU A 114 8.94 -4.09 -5.14
C LEU A 114 8.23 -2.74 -5.28
N ILE A 115 7.67 -2.47 -6.45
CA ILE A 115 6.79 -1.34 -6.69
C ILE A 115 5.45 -1.88 -7.19
N ALA A 116 4.37 -1.54 -6.49
CA ALA A 116 3.01 -1.79 -6.92
C ALA A 116 2.37 -0.53 -7.51
N ALA A 117 1.71 -0.63 -8.65
CA ALA A 117 1.06 0.48 -9.35
C ALA A 117 -0.33 0.03 -9.81
N PRO A 118 -1.29 -0.14 -8.88
CA PRO A 118 -2.63 -0.58 -9.24
C PRO A 118 -3.34 0.52 -10.05
N MET A 119 -4.03 0.11 -11.12
CA MET A 119 -4.83 1.01 -11.97
C MET A 119 -4.06 2.25 -12.45
N LEU A 120 -2.83 2.06 -12.94
CA LEU A 120 -1.98 3.13 -13.49
C LEU A 120 -2.48 3.50 -14.90
N TYR A 121 -3.70 4.01 -14.97
CA TYR A 121 -4.48 4.31 -16.17
C TYR A 121 -3.73 5.21 -17.15
N MET A 122 -3.19 6.32 -16.65
CA MET A 122 -2.43 7.28 -17.43
C MET A 122 -0.93 7.04 -17.25
N THR A 123 -0.19 7.05 -18.35
CA THR A 123 1.26 6.88 -18.35
C THR A 123 1.90 7.77 -19.41
N SER A 124 2.89 8.58 -19.02
CA SER A 124 3.73 9.29 -19.99
C SER A 124 4.84 8.38 -20.51
N LYS A 125 5.43 8.70 -21.67
CA LYS A 125 6.59 7.95 -22.18
C LYS A 125 7.77 7.92 -21.21
N GLU A 126 7.96 9.01 -20.46
CA GLU A 126 8.99 9.09 -19.42
C GLU A 126 8.73 8.08 -18.29
N THR A 127 7.50 8.03 -17.78
CA THR A 127 7.12 7.07 -16.73
C THR A 127 7.27 5.62 -17.23
N ILE A 128 6.86 5.34 -18.47
CA ILE A 128 7.02 4.02 -19.09
C ILE A 128 8.50 3.63 -19.18
N GLY A 129 9.36 4.54 -19.65
CA GLY A 129 10.80 4.34 -19.69
C GLY A 129 11.39 4.02 -18.32
N LYS A 130 11.01 4.79 -17.28
CA LYS A 130 11.45 4.55 -15.90
C LYS A 130 11.00 3.20 -15.36
N ILE A 131 9.77 2.77 -15.65
CA ILE A 131 9.27 1.45 -15.25
C ILE A 131 10.11 0.35 -15.94
N LYS A 132 10.35 0.49 -17.25
CA LYS A 132 11.17 -0.46 -18.01
C LYS A 132 12.59 -0.55 -17.44
N ASP A 133 13.25 0.58 -17.21
CA ASP A 133 14.61 0.63 -16.66
C ASP A 133 14.69 0.01 -15.27
N TYR A 134 13.69 0.28 -14.42
CA TYR A 134 13.58 -0.32 -13.09
C TYR A 134 13.48 -1.85 -13.16
N VAL A 135 12.61 -2.39 -14.02
CA VAL A 135 12.46 -3.84 -14.19
C VAL A 135 13.73 -4.45 -14.79
N MET A 136 14.29 -3.86 -15.85
CA MET A 136 15.54 -4.35 -16.45
C MET A 136 16.70 -4.40 -15.45
N SER A 137 16.73 -3.47 -14.50
CA SER A 137 17.77 -3.36 -13.47
C SER A 137 17.59 -4.32 -12.29
N GLY A 138 16.54 -5.15 -12.27
CA GLY A 138 16.31 -6.13 -11.20
C GLY A 138 15.13 -5.84 -10.29
N GLY A 139 14.38 -4.77 -10.54
CA GLY A 139 13.18 -4.43 -9.79
C GLY A 139 12.01 -5.38 -10.09
N THR A 140 11.16 -5.62 -9.09
CA THR A 140 9.85 -6.24 -9.31
C THR A 140 8.79 -5.16 -9.41
N PHE A 141 8.05 -5.13 -10.52
CA PHE A 141 6.94 -4.21 -10.76
C PHE A 141 5.62 -4.97 -10.84
N VAL A 142 4.59 -4.48 -10.15
CA VAL A 142 3.24 -5.06 -10.17
C VAL A 142 2.28 -3.99 -10.66
N SER A 143 1.49 -4.31 -11.67
CA SER A 143 0.34 -3.51 -12.08
C SER A 143 -0.80 -4.45 -12.47
N GLY A 144 -1.80 -3.95 -13.19
CA GLY A 144 -2.93 -4.79 -13.57
C GLY A 144 -3.97 -4.04 -14.35
N TYR A 145 -5.21 -4.49 -14.23
CA TYR A 145 -6.35 -3.94 -14.93
C TYR A 145 -6.40 -2.41 -14.91
N MET A 146 -6.84 -1.83 -16.03
CA MET A 146 -6.87 -0.39 -16.28
C MET A 146 -5.52 0.30 -16.14
N SER A 147 -4.43 -0.32 -16.60
CA SER A 147 -3.11 0.31 -16.59
C SER A 147 -2.57 0.54 -18.00
N GLY A 148 -1.97 1.71 -18.23
CA GLY A 148 -1.37 2.07 -19.51
C GLY A 148 -2.39 2.23 -20.64
N LEU A 149 -3.58 2.77 -20.36
CA LEU A 149 -4.61 2.95 -21.39
C LEU A 149 -4.42 4.27 -22.16
N VAL A 150 -3.99 5.33 -21.48
CA VAL A 150 -3.85 6.67 -22.06
C VAL A 150 -2.49 7.30 -21.78
N ASN A 151 -2.11 8.27 -22.61
CA ASN A 151 -0.96 9.13 -22.39
C ASN A 151 -1.30 10.33 -21.48
N GLU A 152 -0.32 11.20 -21.21
CA GLU A 152 -0.45 12.37 -20.33
C GLU A 152 -1.50 13.41 -20.75
N ASN A 153 -2.07 13.28 -21.95
CA ASN A 153 -3.15 14.13 -22.47
C ASN A 153 -4.51 13.40 -22.52
N ASP A 154 -4.64 12.27 -21.85
CA ASP A 154 -5.84 11.41 -21.86
C ASP A 154 -6.19 10.87 -23.27
N LEU A 155 -5.18 10.76 -24.13
CA LEU A 155 -5.32 10.15 -25.45
C LEU A 155 -4.95 8.67 -25.37
N CYS A 156 -5.84 7.79 -25.84
CA CYS A 156 -5.59 6.36 -25.85
C CYS A 156 -4.30 6.02 -26.61
N TRP A 157 -3.50 5.13 -26.04
CA TRP A 157 -2.42 4.50 -26.77
C TRP A 157 -2.96 3.66 -27.92
N LEU A 158 -2.42 3.85 -29.12
CA LEU A 158 -2.79 3.05 -30.29
C LEU A 158 -1.87 1.83 -30.44
N GLY A 159 -2.35 0.78 -31.09
CA GLY A 159 -1.59 -0.46 -31.30
C GLY A 159 -1.69 -1.47 -30.14
N GLY A 160 -2.72 -1.34 -29.30
CA GLY A 160 -3.04 -2.28 -28.21
C GLY A 160 -2.49 -1.86 -26.84
N PHE A 161 -3.15 -2.33 -25.79
CA PHE A 161 -2.83 -2.03 -24.39
C PHE A 161 -2.02 -3.17 -23.73
N PRO A 162 -1.33 -2.93 -22.62
CA PRO A 162 -0.94 -1.61 -22.11
C PRO A 162 -0.05 -0.87 -23.14
N GLY A 163 -0.11 0.46 -23.14
CA GLY A 163 0.50 1.28 -24.19
C GLY A 163 2.02 1.19 -24.29
N GLU A 164 2.53 1.44 -25.50
CA GLU A 164 3.97 1.60 -25.78
C GLU A 164 4.82 0.43 -25.22
N GLU A 165 5.93 0.70 -24.54
CA GLU A 165 6.84 -0.33 -24.02
C GLU A 165 6.28 -1.12 -22.83
N LEU A 166 5.11 -0.77 -22.28
CA LEU A 166 4.51 -1.57 -21.21
C LEU A 166 4.11 -2.97 -21.68
N LYS A 167 3.74 -3.15 -22.95
CA LYS A 167 3.53 -4.48 -23.57
C LYS A 167 4.76 -5.36 -23.46
N GLU A 168 5.95 -4.79 -23.66
CA GLU A 168 7.22 -5.50 -23.53
C GLU A 168 7.53 -5.79 -22.05
N VAL A 169 7.32 -4.80 -21.17
CA VAL A 169 7.53 -4.94 -19.72
C VAL A 169 6.68 -6.08 -19.15
N PHE A 170 5.37 -6.08 -19.43
CA PHE A 170 4.46 -7.10 -18.94
C PHE A 170 4.40 -8.35 -19.80
N GLY A 171 5.02 -8.34 -20.99
CA GLY A 171 5.09 -9.49 -21.88
C GLY A 171 3.73 -9.96 -22.38
N LEU A 172 2.76 -9.08 -22.52
CA LEU A 172 1.38 -9.38 -22.91
C LEU A 172 0.71 -8.18 -23.58
N TRP A 173 -0.45 -8.41 -24.20
CA TRP A 173 -1.38 -7.34 -24.56
C TRP A 173 -2.79 -7.61 -24.02
N VAL A 174 -3.57 -6.56 -23.83
CA VAL A 174 -4.95 -6.58 -23.32
C VAL A 174 -5.89 -6.33 -24.49
N GLU A 175 -6.83 -7.25 -24.70
CA GLU A 175 -7.84 -7.16 -25.75
C GLU A 175 -9.01 -6.28 -25.33
N GLU A 176 -9.53 -6.51 -24.13
CA GLU A 176 -10.71 -5.85 -23.64
C GLU A 176 -10.77 -5.85 -22.11
N THR A 177 -11.52 -4.90 -21.57
CA THR A 177 -11.88 -4.81 -20.15
C THR A 177 -13.38 -5.06 -20.00
N ASP A 178 -13.73 -6.16 -19.36
CA ASP A 178 -15.09 -6.50 -18.97
C ASP A 178 -15.43 -5.86 -17.61
N SER A 179 -16.52 -5.08 -17.57
CA SER A 179 -17.01 -4.41 -16.37
C SER A 179 -18.23 -5.17 -15.84
N LEU A 180 -18.01 -5.92 -14.78
CA LEU A 180 -19.00 -6.81 -14.17
C LEU A 180 -20.12 -6.01 -13.51
N TYR A 181 -21.36 -6.49 -13.55
CA TYR A 181 -22.42 -5.92 -12.71
C TYR A 181 -22.18 -6.27 -11.22
N PRO A 182 -22.81 -5.55 -10.26
CA PRO A 182 -22.53 -5.77 -8.83
C PRO A 182 -22.67 -7.21 -8.33
N ASN A 183 -23.60 -7.98 -8.92
CA ASN A 183 -23.86 -9.37 -8.56
C ASN A 183 -23.06 -10.37 -9.39
N ASP A 184 -22.38 -9.93 -10.44
CA ASP A 184 -21.55 -10.80 -11.28
C ASP A 184 -20.25 -11.11 -10.56
N LYS A 185 -19.77 -12.32 -10.75
CA LYS A 185 -18.57 -12.85 -10.09
C LYS A 185 -17.85 -13.79 -11.04
N ASN A 186 -16.52 -13.74 -10.98
CA ASN A 186 -15.66 -14.77 -11.56
C ASN A 186 -14.76 -15.34 -10.47
N ALA A 187 -13.84 -16.22 -10.82
CA ALA A 187 -12.89 -16.77 -9.88
C ALA A 187 -11.57 -17.18 -10.53
N ILE A 188 -10.56 -17.31 -9.69
CA ILE A 188 -9.25 -17.88 -10.03
C ILE A 188 -8.83 -18.89 -8.96
N GLN A 189 -7.98 -19.85 -9.30
CA GLN A 189 -7.33 -20.75 -8.34
C GLN A 189 -5.82 -20.51 -8.31
N LEU A 190 -5.28 -20.25 -7.13
CA LEU A 190 -3.83 -20.14 -6.89
C LEU A 190 -3.53 -20.39 -5.41
N PHE A 191 -2.27 -20.70 -5.08
CA PHE A 191 -1.84 -20.94 -3.68
C PHE A 191 -2.70 -22.02 -2.96
N GLY A 192 -3.24 -22.98 -3.72
CA GLY A 192 -4.10 -24.05 -3.19
C GLY A 192 -5.51 -23.63 -2.78
N LYS A 193 -5.95 -22.40 -3.10
CA LYS A 193 -7.31 -21.91 -2.80
C LYS A 193 -7.95 -21.20 -3.99
N LYS A 194 -9.29 -21.06 -3.91
CA LYS A 194 -10.11 -20.36 -4.89
C LYS A 194 -10.41 -18.96 -4.39
N TYR A 195 -10.22 -17.96 -5.25
CA TYR A 195 -10.49 -16.55 -4.95
C TYR A 195 -11.61 -16.02 -5.80
N GLU A 196 -12.45 -15.21 -5.18
CA GLU A 196 -13.54 -14.52 -5.86
C GLU A 196 -13.04 -13.25 -6.55
N ILE A 197 -13.45 -13.07 -7.80
CA ILE A 197 -13.20 -11.90 -8.64
C ILE A 197 -14.49 -11.10 -8.78
N LYS A 198 -14.37 -9.77 -8.72
CA LYS A 198 -15.47 -8.82 -8.86
C LYS A 198 -15.04 -7.60 -9.67
N ASP A 199 -16.04 -6.81 -10.06
CA ASP A 199 -15.95 -5.52 -10.74
C ASP A 199 -15.29 -5.51 -12.13
N TYR A 200 -14.06 -6.03 -12.27
CA TYR A 200 -13.28 -5.93 -13.50
C TYR A 200 -12.53 -7.23 -13.82
N CYS A 201 -12.61 -7.63 -15.08
CA CYS A 201 -11.80 -8.66 -15.72
C CYS A 201 -11.20 -8.10 -17.00
N GLU A 202 -9.97 -8.45 -17.33
CA GLU A 202 -9.34 -8.12 -18.61
C GLU A 202 -9.00 -9.41 -19.36
N VAL A 203 -9.37 -9.45 -20.65
CA VAL A 203 -8.96 -10.53 -21.53
C VAL A 203 -7.55 -10.20 -22.03
N VAL A 204 -6.57 -10.96 -21.56
CA VAL A 204 -5.14 -10.72 -21.87
C VAL A 204 -4.53 -11.88 -22.65
N HIS A 205 -3.54 -11.53 -23.47
CA HIS A 205 -2.83 -12.43 -24.36
C HIS A 205 -1.33 -12.34 -24.11
N PRO A 206 -0.77 -13.33 -23.37
CA PRO A 206 0.66 -13.40 -23.13
C PRO A 206 1.43 -13.54 -24.44
N SER A 207 2.50 -12.76 -24.56
CA SER A 207 3.50 -12.87 -25.62
C SER A 207 4.77 -13.54 -25.09
N THR A 208 5.39 -12.96 -24.06
CA THR A 208 6.55 -13.53 -23.36
C THR A 208 6.25 -13.88 -21.90
N ALA A 209 5.12 -13.39 -21.37
CA ALA A 209 4.72 -13.65 -20.00
C ALA A 209 4.28 -15.10 -19.79
N GLU A 210 4.58 -15.62 -18.62
CA GLU A 210 4.05 -16.86 -18.07
C GLU A 210 2.68 -16.60 -17.42
N THR A 211 1.69 -17.43 -17.75
CA THR A 211 0.39 -17.43 -17.08
C THR A 211 0.48 -18.18 -15.75
N LEU A 212 0.17 -17.49 -14.65
CA LEU A 212 0.18 -18.07 -13.31
C LEU A 212 -1.20 -18.51 -12.82
N ALA A 213 -2.25 -17.81 -13.25
CA ALA A 213 -3.65 -18.15 -12.92
C ALA A 213 -4.56 -17.81 -14.09
N VAL A 214 -5.68 -18.52 -14.21
CA VAL A 214 -6.69 -18.34 -15.29
C VAL A 214 -8.10 -18.19 -14.70
N TYR A 215 -8.99 -17.53 -15.44
CA TYR A 215 -10.40 -17.41 -15.08
C TYR A 215 -11.12 -18.77 -15.14
N GLU A 216 -12.06 -19.00 -14.23
CA GLU A 216 -12.83 -20.24 -14.15
C GLU A 216 -14.16 -20.23 -14.92
N GLN A 217 -14.67 -19.04 -15.24
CA GLN A 217 -16.02 -18.84 -15.76
C GLN A 217 -16.04 -17.78 -16.86
N ASP A 218 -17.22 -17.60 -17.45
CA ASP A 218 -17.52 -16.69 -18.57
C ASP A 218 -16.88 -17.08 -19.91
N TYR A 219 -17.11 -16.28 -20.96
CA TYR A 219 -16.60 -16.52 -22.31
C TYR A 219 -15.06 -16.49 -22.37
N TYR A 220 -14.40 -15.84 -21.41
CA TYR A 220 -12.94 -15.82 -21.21
C TYR A 220 -12.46 -16.86 -20.19
N LYS A 221 -13.25 -17.90 -19.88
CA LYS A 221 -12.77 -19.04 -19.10
C LYS A 221 -11.49 -19.62 -19.70
N GLY A 222 -10.47 -19.80 -18.87
CA GLY A 222 -9.16 -20.31 -19.28
C GLY A 222 -8.19 -19.23 -19.80
N PHE A 223 -8.65 -17.99 -19.98
CA PHE A 223 -7.74 -16.87 -20.24
C PHE A 223 -6.99 -16.46 -18.97
N PRO A 224 -5.79 -15.88 -19.10
CA PRO A 224 -4.96 -15.50 -17.96
C PRO A 224 -5.59 -14.39 -17.11
N ALA A 225 -5.54 -14.55 -15.79
CA ALA A 225 -5.96 -13.56 -14.80
C ALA A 225 -4.76 -12.99 -14.02
N LEU A 226 -3.65 -13.72 -13.98
CA LEU A 226 -2.36 -13.27 -13.42
C LEU A 226 -1.24 -13.73 -14.35
N CYS A 227 -0.40 -12.80 -14.79
CA CYS A 227 0.77 -13.08 -15.61
C CYS A 227 2.06 -12.60 -14.94
N LYS A 228 3.17 -13.29 -15.21
CA LYS A 228 4.54 -12.92 -14.81
C LYS A 228 5.43 -12.85 -16.04
N ASN A 229 6.12 -11.74 -16.25
CA ASN A 229 7.15 -11.61 -17.27
C ASN A 229 8.51 -11.37 -16.62
N THR A 230 9.55 -11.98 -17.17
CA THR A 230 10.93 -11.70 -16.79
C THR A 230 11.54 -10.80 -17.86
N LEU A 231 12.05 -9.63 -17.47
CA LEU A 231 12.67 -8.69 -18.39
C LEU A 231 13.97 -8.15 -17.78
N GLY A 232 15.08 -8.33 -18.50
CA GLY A 232 16.41 -8.06 -17.95
C GLY A 232 16.66 -8.90 -16.69
N ASN A 233 17.01 -8.24 -15.59
CA ASN A 233 17.28 -8.90 -14.32
C ASN A 233 16.07 -8.94 -13.37
N GLY A 234 14.94 -8.33 -13.74
CA GLY A 234 13.77 -8.18 -12.88
C GLY A 234 12.52 -8.85 -13.44
N THR A 235 11.39 -8.56 -12.81
CA THR A 235 10.12 -9.24 -13.09
C THR A 235 8.96 -8.25 -13.08
N ALA A 236 8.04 -8.37 -14.04
CA ALA A 236 6.79 -7.63 -14.05
C ALA A 236 5.61 -8.58 -13.87
N TYR A 237 4.68 -8.24 -12.98
CA TYR A 237 3.43 -8.97 -12.78
C TYR A 237 2.25 -8.12 -13.24
N TYR A 238 1.31 -8.73 -13.93
CA TYR A 238 0.08 -8.09 -14.38
C TYR A 238 -1.14 -8.85 -13.84
N LEU A 239 -1.91 -8.17 -12.99
CA LEU A 239 -3.15 -8.68 -12.41
C LEU A 239 -4.33 -8.20 -13.25
N ALA A 240 -4.88 -9.07 -14.10
CA ALA A 240 -5.95 -8.73 -15.04
C ALA A 240 -7.35 -8.65 -14.38
N CYS A 241 -7.47 -8.63 -13.06
CA CYS A 241 -8.76 -8.63 -12.40
C CYS A 241 -8.73 -7.98 -11.01
N ARG A 242 -9.91 -7.60 -10.52
CA ARG A 242 -10.08 -7.16 -9.13
C ARG A 242 -10.64 -8.29 -8.27
N ASP A 243 -9.99 -8.56 -7.14
CA ASP A 243 -10.45 -9.54 -6.15
C ASP A 243 -11.17 -8.89 -4.95
N THR A 244 -11.64 -9.72 -4.02
CA THR A 244 -12.30 -9.28 -2.77
C THR A 244 -11.33 -8.86 -1.67
N GLY A 245 -10.03 -9.09 -1.85
CA GLY A 245 -8.91 -8.70 -1.00
C GLY A 245 -8.06 -9.88 -0.52
N GLU A 246 -8.62 -11.10 -0.47
CA GLU A 246 -7.91 -12.29 -0.01
C GLU A 246 -6.78 -12.70 -0.98
N PHE A 247 -7.00 -12.59 -2.29
CA PHE A 247 -5.96 -12.85 -3.27
C PHE A 247 -4.87 -11.78 -3.18
N THR A 248 -5.26 -10.51 -3.04
CA THR A 248 -4.29 -9.41 -2.86
C THR A 248 -3.39 -9.64 -1.64
N ASP A 249 -3.94 -10.08 -0.50
CA ASP A 249 -3.14 -10.36 0.71
C ASP A 249 -2.13 -11.50 0.48
N ASP A 250 -2.57 -12.62 -0.09
CA ASP A 250 -1.72 -13.79 -0.34
C ASP A 250 -0.66 -13.51 -1.42
N PHE A 251 -1.04 -12.84 -2.50
CA PHE A 251 -0.15 -12.51 -3.61
C PHE A 251 1.00 -11.60 -3.16
N TYR A 252 0.71 -10.52 -2.43
CA TYR A 252 1.77 -9.66 -1.92
C TYR A 252 2.58 -10.31 -0.79
N SER A 253 2.00 -11.25 -0.03
CA SER A 253 2.76 -12.06 0.92
C SER A 253 3.76 -12.96 0.21
N PHE A 254 3.33 -13.64 -0.86
CA PHE A 254 4.19 -14.45 -1.73
C PHE A 254 5.35 -13.61 -2.31
N LEU A 255 5.06 -12.44 -2.88
CA LEU A 255 6.11 -11.57 -3.44
C LEU A 255 7.09 -11.07 -2.36
N CYS A 256 6.60 -10.73 -1.17
CA CYS A 256 7.47 -10.31 -0.07
C CYS A 256 8.42 -11.44 0.37
N GLU A 257 7.98 -12.69 0.33
CA GLU A 257 8.80 -13.86 0.62
C GLU A 257 9.81 -14.16 -0.50
N GLU A 258 9.35 -14.17 -1.76
CA GLU A 258 10.19 -14.38 -2.96
C GLU A 258 11.34 -13.36 -3.01
N LEU A 259 11.04 -12.08 -2.74
CA LEU A 259 12.01 -10.97 -2.79
C LEU A 259 12.80 -10.79 -1.49
N GLN A 260 12.55 -11.64 -0.48
CA GLN A 260 13.17 -11.55 0.84
C GLN A 260 13.06 -10.12 1.41
N ILE A 261 11.86 -9.55 1.38
CA ILE A 261 11.56 -8.25 1.96
C ILE A 261 11.58 -8.40 3.49
N LYS A 262 12.35 -7.55 4.16
CA LYS A 262 12.56 -7.61 5.61
C LYS A 262 11.33 -7.02 6.32
N LYS A 263 10.58 -7.90 7.00
CA LYS A 263 9.48 -7.54 7.90
C LYS A 263 10.04 -6.97 9.22
N ASN A 264 9.36 -5.96 9.78
CA ASN A 264 9.77 -5.32 11.04
C ASN A 264 9.36 -6.13 12.29
N ALA A 265 8.48 -7.12 12.13
CA ALA A 265 8.05 -8.05 13.17
C ALA A 265 8.04 -9.50 12.65
N VAL A 266 8.09 -10.46 13.57
CA VAL A 266 7.87 -11.89 13.29
C VAL A 266 6.40 -12.15 12.97
N SER A 267 5.52 -11.62 13.80
CA SER A 267 4.07 -11.74 13.66
C SER A 267 3.38 -10.59 14.39
N LEU A 268 2.14 -10.34 13.97
CA LEU A 268 1.27 -9.30 14.51
C LEU A 268 -0.15 -9.89 14.68
N SER A 269 -0.86 -9.46 15.71
CA SER A 269 -2.31 -9.66 15.82
C SER A 269 -3.07 -8.75 14.86
N ASP A 270 -4.33 -9.08 14.54
CA ASP A 270 -5.18 -8.18 13.74
C ASP A 270 -5.30 -6.80 14.40
N GLY A 271 -5.02 -5.75 13.62
CA GLY A 271 -5.03 -4.36 14.07
C GLY A 271 -3.74 -3.88 14.77
N ALA A 272 -2.76 -4.75 15.01
CA ALA A 272 -1.44 -4.34 15.46
C ALA A 272 -0.52 -3.99 14.26
N THR A 273 0.37 -3.01 14.42
CA THR A 273 1.37 -2.62 13.40
C THR A 273 2.72 -2.29 14.01
N VAL A 274 3.75 -2.34 13.16
CA VAL A 274 5.12 -1.92 13.48
C VAL A 274 5.68 -1.04 12.37
N HIS A 275 5.98 0.21 12.72
CA HIS A 275 6.68 1.16 11.86
C HIS A 275 8.09 1.43 12.38
N VAL A 276 9.08 1.48 11.49
CA VAL A 276 10.48 1.65 11.89
C VAL A 276 11.08 2.90 11.29
N ARG A 277 11.69 3.74 12.13
CA ARG A 277 12.54 4.86 11.74
C ARG A 277 13.99 4.54 12.06
N THR A 278 14.92 5.00 11.23
CA THR A 278 16.36 4.75 11.37
C THR A 278 17.14 6.06 11.32
N GLY A 279 18.12 6.19 12.20
CA GLY A 279 19.05 7.32 12.21
C GLY A 279 19.85 7.34 13.50
N ASN A 280 20.89 8.17 13.56
CA ASN A 280 21.78 8.28 14.73
C ASN A 280 22.39 6.92 15.17
N GLY A 281 22.58 6.00 14.23
CA GLY A 281 23.09 4.64 14.50
C GLY A 281 22.11 3.69 15.18
N LYS A 282 20.81 4.05 15.24
CA LYS A 282 19.76 3.30 15.93
C LYS A 282 18.55 3.06 15.03
N GLU A 283 17.74 2.08 15.39
CA GLU A 283 16.40 1.86 14.86
C GLU A 283 15.35 2.11 15.96
N TYR A 284 14.25 2.75 15.58
CA TYR A 284 13.15 3.14 16.45
C TYR A 284 11.85 2.51 15.96
N PHE A 285 11.28 1.63 16.77
CA PHE A 285 10.10 0.83 16.46
C PHE A 285 8.88 1.42 17.15
N PHE A 286 7.86 1.76 16.36
CA PHE A 286 6.55 2.21 16.81
C PHE A 286 5.60 1.03 16.72
N LEU A 287 5.21 0.50 17.88
CA LEU A 287 4.28 -0.61 18.02
C LEU A 287 2.92 -0.04 18.40
N GLU A 288 1.93 -0.19 17.53
CA GLU A 288 0.60 0.42 17.71
C GLU A 288 -0.48 -0.65 17.61
N ASN A 289 -1.51 -0.55 18.45
CA ASN A 289 -2.71 -1.37 18.38
C ASN A 289 -3.92 -0.49 18.07
N TYR A 290 -4.60 -0.71 16.95
CA TYR A 290 -5.78 0.05 16.56
C TYR A 290 -7.11 -0.62 16.95
N LYS A 291 -7.10 -1.57 17.88
CA LYS A 291 -8.30 -2.27 18.38
C LYS A 291 -8.60 -1.93 19.82
N GLU A 292 -9.87 -2.17 20.19
CA GLU A 292 -10.38 -2.07 21.56
C GLU A 292 -9.98 -3.25 22.45
N ASN A 293 -9.45 -4.31 21.86
CA ASN A 293 -8.94 -5.48 22.57
C ASN A 293 -7.40 -5.47 22.57
N PRO A 294 -6.74 -6.11 23.56
CA PRO A 294 -5.29 -6.24 23.55
C PRO A 294 -4.76 -6.91 22.27
N GLY A 295 -3.67 -6.37 21.74
CA GLY A 295 -2.96 -6.90 20.58
C GLY A 295 -1.58 -7.43 20.96
N ILE A 296 -1.03 -8.30 20.12
CA ILE A 296 0.30 -8.89 20.31
C ILE A 296 1.19 -8.54 19.11
N VAL A 297 2.43 -8.13 19.39
CA VAL A 297 3.52 -7.97 18.42
C VAL A 297 4.68 -8.86 18.84
N VAL A 298 5.19 -9.69 17.93
CA VAL A 298 6.38 -10.53 18.19
C VAL A 298 7.58 -9.97 17.44
N LEU A 299 8.65 -9.62 18.16
CA LEU A 299 9.85 -9.01 17.60
C LEU A 299 11.06 -9.95 17.61
N LYS A 300 12.08 -9.64 16.79
CA LYS A 300 13.37 -10.34 16.78
C LYS A 300 14.46 -9.51 17.46
N GLY A 301 14.96 -9.99 18.60
CA GLY A 301 16.10 -9.41 19.30
C GLY A 301 15.72 -8.71 20.59
N ARG A 302 16.64 -7.87 21.08
CA ARG A 302 16.52 -7.10 22.31
C ARG A 302 16.28 -5.65 21.97
N TYR A 303 15.38 -5.03 22.73
CA TYR A 303 14.99 -3.65 22.57
C TYR A 303 14.95 -2.96 23.93
N ARG A 304 15.04 -1.63 23.92
CA ARG A 304 14.77 -0.81 25.09
C ARG A 304 13.49 0.00 24.85
N ASP A 305 12.55 -0.07 25.79
CA ASP A 305 11.39 0.82 25.81
C ASP A 305 11.84 2.26 26.11
N LEU A 306 11.50 3.22 25.24
CA LEU A 306 11.92 4.61 25.39
C LEU A 306 11.15 5.37 26.49
N GLU A 307 10.01 4.86 26.94
CA GLU A 307 9.25 5.45 28.03
C GLU A 307 9.61 4.83 29.39
N SER A 308 9.63 3.49 29.51
CA SER A 308 9.95 2.83 30.79
C SER A 308 11.44 2.60 31.01
N GLY A 309 12.25 2.56 29.95
CA GLY A 309 13.67 2.19 30.00
C GLY A 309 13.93 0.69 30.14
N GLU A 310 12.88 -0.13 30.22
CA GLU A 310 12.99 -1.58 30.41
C GLU A 310 13.48 -2.30 29.15
N GLU A 311 14.15 -3.43 29.34
CA GLU A 311 14.50 -4.33 28.24
C GLU A 311 13.25 -5.12 27.80
N VAL A 312 13.00 -5.13 26.50
CA VAL A 312 11.87 -5.81 25.85
C VAL A 312 12.40 -6.88 24.90
N LEU A 313 11.82 -8.08 24.98
CA LEU A 313 12.26 -9.30 24.30
C LEU A 313 11.06 -10.09 23.79
N GLY A 314 11.11 -10.51 22.52
CA GLY A 314 10.13 -11.44 21.97
C GLY A 314 8.73 -10.84 21.83
N GLU A 315 7.79 -11.34 22.63
CA GLU A 315 6.36 -10.99 22.56
C GLU A 315 6.04 -9.74 23.38
N VAL A 316 5.37 -8.76 22.74
CA VAL A 316 4.95 -7.50 23.34
C VAL A 316 3.43 -7.41 23.27
N SER A 317 2.80 -7.35 24.45
CA SER A 317 1.37 -7.07 24.56
C SER A 317 1.12 -5.56 24.56
N LEU A 318 0.20 -5.13 23.70
CA LEU A 318 -0.30 -3.77 23.63
C LEU A 318 -1.73 -3.75 24.17
N PRO A 319 -2.07 -2.85 25.12
CA PRO A 319 -3.46 -2.67 25.52
C PRO A 319 -4.30 -2.14 24.35
N ALA A 320 -5.61 -2.04 24.56
CA ALA A 320 -6.50 -1.32 23.65
C ALA A 320 -5.94 0.06 23.31
N PHE A 321 -5.83 0.39 22.02
CA PHE A 321 -5.24 1.66 21.55
C PHE A 321 -3.80 1.92 22.03
N GLY A 322 -3.08 0.87 22.42
CA GLY A 322 -1.76 0.96 23.02
C GLY A 322 -0.67 1.34 22.03
N LEU A 323 0.31 2.11 22.52
CA LEU A 323 1.54 2.47 21.83
C LEU A 323 2.74 2.05 22.69
N ARG A 324 3.74 1.42 22.07
CA ARG A 324 5.08 1.23 22.63
C ARG A 324 6.10 1.79 21.64
N ILE A 325 7.08 2.53 22.13
CA ILE A 325 8.17 3.04 21.28
C ILE A 325 9.47 2.42 21.77
N LEU A 326 10.06 1.57 20.94
CA LEU A 326 11.25 0.81 21.30
C LEU A 326 12.45 1.29 20.48
N CYS A 327 13.64 1.10 21.05
CA CYS A 327 14.91 1.41 20.38
C CYS A 327 15.82 0.19 20.38
N ARG A 328 16.56 0.01 19.28
CA ARG A 328 17.62 -0.99 19.12
C ARG A 328 18.90 -0.36 18.62
#